data_AF-A0A6J6HK68-F1
#
_entry.id   AF-A0A6J6HK68-F1
#
_cell.length_a   1.000
_cell.length_b   1.000
_cell.length_c   1.000
_cell.angle_alpha   90.00
_cell.angle_beta   90.00
_cell.angle_gamma   90.00
#
_symmetry.space_group_name_H-M   'P 1'
#
loop_
_entity.id
_entity.type
_entity.pdbx_description
1 polymer ?
#
loop_
_entity_poly.entity_id
_entity_poly.type
_entity_poly.pdbx_seq_one_letter_code
_entity_poly.pdbx_strand_id
1 'polypeptide(L)'
;MRQAMIPIVTIAGLDFAGLLGGAIITESVFSLPGMGRMSIRAVVESDLPVLVGTTLVAAVFIVLANVLVDIAYGYLDPRVRVK
;
A
#
# COMPACT_ATOMS: atom_id res chain seq x y z
N MET A 1 19.83 -12.45 -14.66
CA MET A 1 19.33 -11.39 -13.75
C MET A 1 17.81 -11.21 -13.82
N ARG A 2 17.16 -11.39 -14.98
CA ARG A 2 15.72 -11.13 -15.18
C ARG A 2 14.75 -12.04 -14.38
N GLN A 3 15.10 -13.31 -14.18
CA GLN A 3 14.31 -14.26 -13.37
C GLN A 3 14.37 -13.95 -11.86
N ALA A 4 15.34 -13.16 -11.39
CA ALA A 4 15.46 -12.77 -9.98
C ALA A 4 14.60 -11.53 -9.64
N MET A 5 14.09 -10.80 -10.63
CA MET A 5 13.36 -9.56 -10.39
C MET A 5 11.95 -9.80 -9.85
N ILE A 6 11.33 -10.93 -10.17
CA ILE A 6 9.99 -11.32 -9.69
C ILE A 6 9.98 -11.41 -8.14
N PRO A 7 10.85 -12.20 -7.49
CA PRO A 7 10.86 -12.25 -6.02
C PRO A 7 11.30 -10.92 -5.37
N ILE A 8 12.14 -10.12 -6.02
CA ILE A 8 12.57 -8.82 -5.49
C ILE A 8 11.39 -7.84 -5.39
N VAL A 9 10.53 -7.78 -6.41
CA VAL A 9 9.32 -6.93 -6.40
C VAL A 9 8.36 -7.34 -5.29
N THR A 10 8.18 -8.65 -5.08
CA THR A 10 7.33 -9.16 -3.99
C THR A 10 7.88 -8.81 -2.61
N ILE A 11 9.19 -8.97 -2.39
CA ILE A 11 9.84 -8.62 -1.12
C ILE A 11 9.75 -7.11 -0.87
N ALA A 12 10.01 -6.28 -1.89
CA ALA A 12 9.89 -4.83 -1.77
C ALA A 12 8.46 -4.39 -1.40
N GLY A 13 7.43 -5.07 -1.93
CA GLY A 13 6.04 -4.82 -1.56
C GLY A 13 5.74 -5.18 -0.10
N LEU A 14 6.28 -6.30 0.39
CA LEU A 14 6.17 -6.70 1.80
C LEU A 14 6.86 -5.69 2.74
N ASP A 15 8.07 -5.26 2.39
CA ASP A 15 8.81 -4.26 3.17
C ASP A 15 8.05 -2.93 3.21
N PHE A 16 7.51 -2.49 2.08
CA PHE A 16 6.71 -1.27 2.01
C PHE A 16 5.44 -1.36 2.87
N ALA A 17 4.73 -2.49 2.84
CA ALA A 17 3.57 -2.71 3.71
C ALA A 17 3.96 -2.69 5.20
N GLY A 18 5.11 -3.27 5.54
CA GLY A 18 5.67 -3.20 6.89
C GLY A 18 5.98 -1.77 7.34
N LEU A 19 6.59 -0.96 6.47
CA LEU A 19 6.88 0.45 6.73
C LEU A 19 5.60 1.27 6.94
N LEU A 20 4.56 1.04 6.13
CA LEU A 20 3.27 1.69 6.32
C LEU A 20 2.63 1.32 7.66
N GLY A 21 2.66 0.04 8.05
CA GLY A 21 2.18 -0.40 9.37
C GLY A 21 2.95 0.23 10.53
N GLY A 22 4.28 0.29 10.42
CA GLY A 22 5.15 0.97 11.38
C GLY A 22 4.89 2.48 11.45
N ALA A 23 4.56 3.12 10.32
CA ALA A 23 4.25 4.54 10.25
C ALA A 23 3.01 4.90 11.09
N ILE A 24 2.00 4.03 11.17
CA ILE A 24 0.82 4.27 12.03
C ILE A 24 1.22 4.37 13.51
N ILE A 25 2.16 3.52 13.94
CA ILE A 25 2.66 3.52 15.31
C ILE A 25 3.48 4.79 15.57
N THR A 26 4.38 5.17 14.66
CA THR A 26 5.18 6.39 14.82
C THR A 26 4.31 7.65 14.78
N GLU A 27 3.29 7.70 13.93
CA GLU A 27 2.27 8.78 13.92
C GLU A 27 1.58 8.90 15.29
N SER A 28 1.23 7.77 15.91
CA SER A 28 0.52 7.73 17.18
C SER A 28 1.42 8.13 18.36
N VAL A 29 2.64 7.63 18.41
CA VAL A 29 3.61 7.90 19.49
C VAL A 29 4.07 9.36 19.47
N PHE A 30 4.43 9.89 18.30
CA PHE A 30 4.92 11.26 18.16
C PHE A 30 3.81 12.29 17.96
N SER A 31 2.55 11.85 18.02
CA SER A 31 1.37 12.67 17.76
C SER A 31 1.38 13.42 16.42
N LEU A 32 2.01 12.84 15.39
CA LEU A 32 2.06 13.45 14.06
C LEU A 32 0.67 13.39 13.39
N PRO A 33 0.31 14.40 12.58
CA PRO A 33 -0.91 14.37 11.78
C PRO A 33 -0.72 13.40 10.61
N GLY A 34 -1.37 12.23 10.71
CA GLY A 34 -1.26 11.17 9.70
C GLY A 34 -2.57 10.44 9.46
N MET A 35 -2.70 9.90 8.24
CA MET A 35 -3.94 9.23 7.79
C MET A 35 -4.14 7.88 8.48
N GLY A 36 -3.06 7.19 8.85
CA GLY A 36 -3.10 5.92 9.55
C GLY A 36 -3.68 6.10 10.95
N ARG A 37 -3.12 7.04 11.72
CA ARG A 37 -3.64 7.42 13.04
C ARG A 37 -5.08 7.91 12.97
N MET A 38 -5.44 8.72 11.96
CA MET A 38 -6.82 9.20 11.77
C MET A 38 -7.80 8.06 11.54
N SER A 39 -7.42 7.05 10.76
CA SER A 39 -8.24 5.86 10.50
C SER A 39 -8.47 5.07 11.78
N ILE A 40 -7.42 4.81 12.57
CA ILE A 40 -7.53 4.11 13.86
C ILE A 40 -8.41 4.89 14.83
N ARG A 41 -8.24 6.22 14.90
CA ARG A 41 -9.05 7.08 15.76
C ARG A 41 -10.53 7.03 15.37
N ALA A 42 -10.84 7.05 14.08
CA ALA A 42 -12.22 6.94 13.60
C ALA A 42 -12.86 5.59 13.99
N VAL A 43 -12.10 4.49 14.01
CA VAL A 43 -12.59 3.20 14.53
C VAL A 43 -12.92 3.30 16.03
N VAL A 44 -12.04 3.90 16.83
CA VAL A 44 -12.23 4.02 18.29
C VAL A 44 -13.38 4.95 18.64
N GLU A 45 -13.50 6.08 17.96
CA GLU A 45 -14.55 7.08 18.17
C GLU A 45 -15.87 6.72 17.45
N SER A 46 -15.90 5.61 16.70
CA SER A 46 -17.03 5.19 15.87
C SER A 46 -17.50 6.27 14.88
N ASP A 47 -16.56 7.07 14.38
CA ASP A 47 -16.79 8.08 13.35
C ASP A 47 -16.85 7.38 11.97
N LEU A 48 -18.05 6.87 11.64
CA LEU A 48 -18.31 6.15 10.40
C LEU A 48 -17.98 6.97 9.13
N PRO A 49 -18.36 8.26 9.03
CA PRO A 49 -17.96 9.09 7.88
C PRO A 49 -16.45 9.11 7.64
N VAL A 50 -15.66 9.34 8.70
CA VAL A 50 -14.20 9.38 8.56
C VAL A 50 -13.64 8.01 8.23
N LEU A 51 -14.12 6.95 8.89
CA LEU A 51 -13.67 5.58 8.64
C LEU A 51 -13.93 5.14 7.19
N VAL A 52 -15.11 5.42 6.66
CA VAL A 52 -15.45 5.10 5.26
C VAL A 52 -14.62 5.94 4.30
N GLY A 53 -14.42 7.23 4.60
CA GLY A 53 -13.59 8.12 3.80
C GLY A 53 -12.13 7.65 3.71
N THR A 54 -11.51 7.31 4.83
CA THR A 54 -10.12 6.82 4.84
C THR A 54 -9.99 5.45 4.18
N THR A 55 -10.99 4.58 4.37
CA THR A 55 -11.02 3.25 3.71
C THR A 55 -11.12 3.38 2.19
N LEU A 56 -11.96 4.28 1.67
CA LEU A 56 -12.06 4.54 0.23
C LEU A 56 -10.74 5.06 -0.35
N VAL A 57 -10.08 6.00 0.32
CA VAL A 57 -8.77 6.49 -0.12
C VAL A 57 -7.73 5.37 -0.14
N ALA A 58 -7.69 4.54 0.91
CA ALA A 58 -6.81 3.37 0.97
C ALA A 58 -7.11 2.37 -0.15
N ALA A 59 -8.39 2.10 -0.45
CA ALA A 59 -8.80 1.22 -1.52
C ALA A 59 -8.35 1.73 -2.90
N VAL A 60 -8.52 3.03 -3.18
CA VAL A 60 -8.03 3.66 -4.42
C VAL A 60 -6.52 3.52 -4.53
N PHE A 61 -5.79 3.79 -3.44
CA PHE A 61 -4.33 3.64 -3.41
C PHE A 61 -3.89 2.20 -3.71
N ILE A 62 -4.55 1.20 -3.11
CA ILE A 62 -4.26 -0.23 -3.34
C ILE A 62 -4.51 -0.58 -4.81
N VAL A 63 -5.61 -0.12 -5.40
CA VAL A 63 -5.91 -0.36 -6.83
C VAL A 63 -4.82 0.26 -7.71
N LEU A 64 -4.40 1.49 -7.44
CA LEU A 64 -3.31 2.14 -8.17
C LEU A 64 -1.98 1.40 -8.01
N ALA A 65 -1.66 0.93 -6.80
CA ALA A 65 -0.47 0.14 -6.53
C ALA A 65 -0.48 -1.19 -7.32
N ASN A 66 -1.62 -1.88 -7.36
CA ASN A 66 -1.76 -3.11 -8.15
C ASN A 66 -1.58 -2.83 -9.65
N VAL A 67 -2.19 -1.77 -10.18
CA VAL A 67 -1.99 -1.38 -11.59
C VAL A 67 -0.52 -1.06 -11.88
N LEU A 68 0.18 -0.36 -10.97
CA LEU A 68 1.62 -0.10 -11.11
C LEU A 68 2.43 -1.40 -11.11
N VAL A 69 2.10 -2.34 -10.25
CA VAL A 69 2.72 -3.66 -10.19
C VAL A 69 2.47 -4.44 -11.49
N ASP A 70 1.26 -4.43 -12.02
CA ASP A 70 0.92 -5.09 -13.28
C ASP A 70 1.68 -4.47 -14.46
N ILE A 71 1.81 -3.14 -14.51
CA ILE A 71 2.63 -2.43 -15.52
C ILE A 71 4.10 -2.80 -15.37
N ALA A 72 4.62 -2.81 -14.14
CA ALA A 72 5.99 -3.22 -13.86
C ALA A 72 6.23 -4.65 -14.34
N TYR A 73 5.33 -5.59 -14.06
CA TYR A 73 5.37 -6.95 -14.59
C TYR A 73 5.30 -6.99 -16.12
N GLY A 74 4.44 -6.19 -16.75
CA GLY A 74 4.36 -6.08 -18.21
C GLY A 74 5.68 -5.61 -18.86
N TYR A 75 6.42 -4.71 -18.19
CA TYR A 75 7.75 -4.30 -18.64
C TYR A 75 8.82 -5.35 -18.32
N LEU A 76 8.67 -6.05 -17.19
CA LEU A 76 9.60 -7.06 -16.69
C LEU A 76 9.38 -8.47 -17.22
N ASP A 77 8.36 -8.79 -18.02
CA ASP A 77 8.08 -10.16 -18.52
C ASP A 77 7.97 -10.18 -20.06
N PRO A 78 8.83 -10.89 -20.82
CA PRO A 78 8.90 -10.82 -22.28
C PRO A 78 7.94 -11.86 -22.88
N ARG A 79 7.25 -12.64 -22.05
CA ARG A 79 6.30 -13.71 -22.38
C ARG A 79 4.92 -13.16 -22.68
N VAL A 80 4.62 -11.93 -22.25
CA VAL A 80 3.44 -11.16 -22.69
C VAL A 80 3.57 -10.78 -24.18
N ARG A 81 4.78 -10.85 -24.75
CA ARG A 81 5.02 -10.76 -26.19
C ARG A 81 4.78 -12.12 -26.84
N VAL A 82 3.51 -12.50 -26.97
CA VAL A 82 3.14 -13.54 -27.92
C VAL A 82 3.19 -12.88 -29.31
N LYS A 83 4.25 -13.24 -30.05
CA LYS A 83 4.76 -12.72 -31.34
C LYS A 83 5.67 -11.49 -31.28
#